data_AF-A0AAX6FP15-F1
#
_entry.id   AF-A0AAX6FP15-F1
#
_cell.length_a   1.000
_cell.length_b   1.000
_cell.length_c   1.000
_cell.angle_alpha   90.00
_cell.angle_beta   90.00
_cell.angle_gamma   90.00
#
_symmetry.space_group_name_H-M   'P 1'
#
loop_
_entity.id
_entity.type
_entity.pdbx_description
1 polymer ?
#
loop_
_entity_poly.entity_id
_entity_poly.type
_entity_poly.pdbx_seq_one_letter_code
_entity_poly.pdbx_strand_id
1 'polypeptide(L)'
;MWTRREHGLHLCSMQACGQMYPHAILLSAFLRMQRFSDAHDVLQKMLGMGLVPSLQTYTLLLSCCTETRAQMGVCCELMAVTGHPAHHYLVSLPDAEPGGQNVRDHASHFMELMHSKDRESKRGLLDAVIDFLHKSGLKEEAGFIWEVAAERNVYPESLREKSSSYWLINLHVMSEGTAVTALSRTLAWFQRRILESGTMPRRIDIITGWGRRSRVTGSSLVRQSVQELLHMFRFPFFTENGNSGCFVGCGEPLNRCYLTRMSSACI
;
A
#
# COMPACT_ATOMS: atom_id res chain seq x y z
N MET A 1 -46.26 -34.70 -12.69
CA MET A 1 -44.92 -34.99 -13.23
C MET A 1 -44.11 -33.68 -13.19
N TRP A 2 -43.69 -33.27 -11.99
CA TRP A 2 -42.83 -32.09 -11.77
C TRP A 2 -41.42 -32.62 -11.52
N THR A 3 -40.51 -32.33 -12.44
CA THR A 3 -39.18 -32.92 -12.56
C THR A 3 -38.20 -32.33 -11.54
N ARG A 4 -37.53 -33.22 -10.79
CA ARG A 4 -36.47 -33.07 -9.78
C ARG A 4 -35.20 -32.26 -10.18
N ARG A 5 -35.22 -31.40 -11.20
CA ARG A 5 -33.99 -30.73 -11.70
C ARG A 5 -33.68 -29.37 -11.10
N GLU A 6 -34.62 -28.69 -10.45
CA GLU A 6 -34.39 -27.32 -9.93
C GLU A 6 -33.82 -27.27 -8.50
N HIS A 7 -33.92 -28.36 -7.73
CA HIS A 7 -33.34 -28.42 -6.38
C HIS A 7 -31.80 -28.55 -6.37
N GLY A 8 -31.17 -28.98 -7.48
CA GLY A 8 -29.72 -29.19 -7.56
C GLY A 8 -28.89 -27.91 -7.65
N LEU A 9 -29.40 -26.87 -8.31
CA LEU A 9 -28.68 -25.60 -8.49
C LEU A 9 -28.72 -24.73 -7.21
N HIS A 10 -29.81 -24.80 -6.43
CA HIS A 10 -29.92 -24.12 -5.14
C HIS A 10 -29.12 -24.82 -4.02
N LEU A 11 -28.95 -26.15 -4.07
CA LEU A 11 -28.06 -26.85 -3.14
C LEU A 11 -26.57 -26.61 -3.46
N CYS A 12 -26.18 -26.55 -4.74
CA CYS A 12 -24.79 -26.27 -5.13
C CYS A 12 -24.33 -24.87 -4.68
N SER A 13 -25.20 -23.85 -4.77
CA SER A 13 -24.87 -22.50 -4.29
C SER A 13 -24.81 -22.41 -2.77
N MET A 14 -25.63 -23.19 -2.04
CA MET A 14 -25.59 -23.24 -0.57
C MET A 14 -24.43 -24.08 -0.01
N GLN A 15 -24.08 -25.21 -0.64
CA GLN A 15 -22.92 -26.04 -0.22
C GLN A 15 -21.58 -25.38 -0.53
N ALA A 16 -21.45 -24.70 -1.68
CA ALA A 16 -20.25 -23.92 -1.98
C ALA A 16 -20.07 -22.76 -1.00
N CYS A 17 -21.16 -22.09 -0.60
CA CYS A 17 -21.11 -21.01 0.39
C CYS A 17 -20.60 -21.53 1.75
N GLY A 18 -21.07 -22.69 2.22
CA GLY A 18 -20.60 -23.30 3.48
C GLY A 18 -19.15 -23.81 3.47
N GLN A 19 -18.63 -24.23 2.31
CA GLN A 19 -17.24 -24.69 2.13
C GLN A 19 -16.25 -23.56 1.82
N MET A 20 -16.72 -22.41 1.33
CA MET A 20 -15.88 -21.24 1.02
C MET A 20 -15.33 -20.57 2.29
N TYR A 21 -16.10 -20.54 3.39
CA TYR A 21 -15.70 -19.89 4.64
C TYR A 21 -14.52 -20.59 5.36
N PRO A 22 -14.51 -21.93 5.58
CA PRO A 22 -13.41 -22.59 6.27
C PRO A 22 -12.06 -22.39 5.56
N HIS A 23 -12.03 -22.55 4.23
CA HIS A 23 -10.79 -22.51 3.47
C HIS A 23 -10.22 -21.10 3.38
N ALA A 24 -11.05 -20.07 3.17
CA ALA A 24 -10.58 -18.69 3.14
C ALA A 24 -10.08 -18.23 4.53
N ILE A 25 -10.75 -18.63 5.61
CA ILE A 25 -10.33 -18.34 6.99
C ILE A 25 -9.03 -19.08 7.31
N LEU A 26 -8.94 -20.37 6.97
CA LEU A 26 -7.78 -21.21 7.23
C LEU A 26 -6.54 -20.74 6.44
N LEU A 27 -6.73 -20.41 5.16
CA LEU A 27 -5.70 -19.79 4.33
C LEU A 27 -5.22 -18.48 4.96
N SER A 28 -6.15 -17.62 5.37
CA SER A 28 -5.80 -16.36 6.02
C SER A 28 -5.09 -16.55 7.37
N ALA A 29 -5.35 -17.64 8.08
CA ALA A 29 -4.65 -17.99 9.32
C ALA A 29 -3.23 -18.49 9.02
N PHE A 30 -3.06 -19.40 8.06
CA PHE A 30 -1.74 -19.91 7.68
C PHE A 30 -0.82 -18.81 7.15
N LEU A 31 -1.35 -17.89 6.33
CA LEU A 31 -0.58 -16.75 5.84
C LEU A 31 -0.09 -15.84 6.98
N ARG A 32 -0.96 -15.53 7.95
CA ARG A 32 -0.58 -14.74 9.13
C ARG A 32 0.41 -15.45 10.05
N MET A 33 0.44 -16.78 10.02
CA MET A 33 1.42 -17.59 10.76
C MET A 33 2.70 -17.86 9.95
N GLN A 34 2.86 -17.26 8.76
CA GLN A 34 3.95 -17.53 7.82
C GLN A 34 4.12 -19.03 7.46
N ARG A 35 3.04 -19.80 7.57
CA ARG A 35 2.98 -21.21 7.19
C ARG A 35 2.66 -21.35 5.70
N PHE A 36 3.57 -20.86 4.86
CA PHE A 36 3.35 -20.75 3.41
C PHE A 36 3.12 -22.10 2.71
N SER A 37 3.76 -23.18 3.18
CA SER A 37 3.51 -24.53 2.66
C SER A 37 2.07 -25.00 2.92
N ASP A 38 1.56 -24.82 4.13
CA ASP A 38 0.17 -25.17 4.46
C ASP A 38 -0.83 -24.27 3.72
N ALA A 39 -0.49 -22.98 3.58
CA ALA A 39 -1.28 -22.04 2.78
C ALA A 39 -1.37 -22.49 1.31
N HIS A 40 -0.27 -22.99 0.74
CA HIS A 40 -0.23 -23.53 -0.61
C HIS A 40 -1.16 -24.73 -0.76
N ASP A 41 -1.12 -25.68 0.17
CA ASP A 41 -1.99 -26.88 0.11
C ASP A 41 -3.47 -26.52 0.20
N VAL A 42 -3.83 -25.56 1.06
CA VAL A 42 -5.20 -25.06 1.16
C VAL A 42 -5.62 -24.35 -0.13
N LEU A 43 -4.73 -23.53 -0.71
CA LEU A 43 -4.99 -22.80 -1.95
C LEU A 43 -5.20 -23.76 -3.13
N GLN A 44 -4.35 -24.77 -3.28
CA GLN A 44 -4.50 -25.79 -4.32
C GLN A 44 -5.82 -26.57 -4.16
N LYS A 45 -6.21 -26.92 -2.92
CA LYS A 45 -7.50 -27.57 -2.65
C LYS A 45 -8.67 -26.67 -3.02
N MET A 46 -8.60 -25.37 -2.71
CA MET A 46 -9.63 -24.41 -3.10
C MET A 46 -9.80 -24.35 -4.63
N LEU A 47 -8.69 -24.24 -5.36
CA LEU A 47 -8.69 -24.19 -6.83
C LEU A 47 -9.17 -25.50 -7.45
N GLY A 48 -8.78 -26.64 -6.89
CA GLY A 48 -9.26 -27.96 -7.31
C GLY A 48 -10.77 -28.16 -7.10
N MET A 49 -11.38 -27.40 -6.19
CA MET A 49 -12.84 -27.34 -6.00
C MET A 49 -13.53 -26.27 -6.88
N GLY A 50 -12.78 -25.58 -7.75
CA GLY A 50 -13.30 -24.49 -8.59
C GLY A 50 -13.54 -23.19 -7.82
N LEU A 51 -13.03 -23.05 -6.59
CA LEU A 51 -13.15 -21.82 -5.81
C LEU A 51 -12.04 -20.85 -6.21
N VAL A 52 -12.40 -19.58 -6.45
CA VAL A 52 -11.45 -18.53 -6.81
C VAL A 52 -11.07 -17.71 -5.56
N PRO A 53 -9.77 -17.53 -5.27
CA PRO A 53 -9.32 -16.67 -4.18
C PRO A 53 -9.87 -15.24 -4.33
N SER A 54 -10.35 -14.69 -3.22
CA SER A 54 -10.88 -13.34 -3.19
C SER A 54 -9.77 -12.28 -3.33
N LEU A 55 -10.14 -11.05 -3.71
CA LEU A 55 -9.25 -9.90 -3.65
C LEU A 55 -8.60 -9.73 -2.26
N GLN A 56 -9.38 -9.97 -1.19
CA GLN A 56 -8.90 -9.90 0.19
C GLN A 56 -7.82 -10.95 0.47
N THR A 57 -7.98 -12.17 -0.05
CA THR A 57 -6.98 -13.24 0.06
C THR A 57 -5.68 -12.85 -0.62
N TYR A 58 -5.77 -12.24 -1.81
CA TYR A 58 -4.61 -11.76 -2.55
C TYR A 58 -3.88 -10.61 -1.85
N THR A 59 -4.61 -9.62 -1.34
CA THR A 59 -4.06 -8.51 -0.54
C THR A 59 -3.33 -9.03 0.70
N LEU A 60 -3.86 -10.07 1.36
CA LEU A 60 -3.23 -10.69 2.51
C LEU A 60 -1.95 -11.45 2.14
N LEU A 61 -1.98 -12.21 1.04
CA LEU A 61 -0.79 -12.88 0.49
C LEU A 61 0.33 -11.85 0.30
N LEU A 62 0.08 -10.80 -0.48
CA LEU A 62 1.04 -9.73 -0.73
C LEU A 62 1.61 -9.12 0.54
N SER A 63 0.76 -8.84 1.53
CA SER A 63 1.19 -8.25 2.80
C SER A 63 2.16 -9.15 3.55
N CYS A 64 1.87 -10.46 3.62
CA CYS A 64 2.69 -11.45 4.33
C CYS A 64 4.01 -11.77 3.62
N CYS A 65 4.08 -11.61 2.30
CA CYS A 65 5.30 -11.84 1.51
C CYS A 65 6.44 -10.88 1.83
N THR A 66 6.14 -9.81 2.55
CA THR A 66 7.10 -8.75 2.81
C THR A 66 7.89 -8.89 4.12
N GLU A 67 7.60 -9.92 4.93
CA GLU A 67 8.21 -10.08 6.26
C GLU A 67 9.57 -10.83 6.22
N THR A 68 9.83 -11.69 5.24
CA THR A 68 11.13 -12.40 5.11
C THR A 68 11.57 -12.61 3.65
N ARG A 69 12.80 -12.20 3.31
CA ARG A 69 13.39 -12.39 1.95
C ARG A 69 13.46 -13.85 1.51
N ALA A 70 13.63 -14.76 2.47
CA ALA A 70 13.72 -16.20 2.20
C ALA A 70 12.40 -16.81 1.69
N GLN A 71 11.26 -16.17 1.95
CA GLN A 71 9.94 -16.69 1.59
C GLN A 71 9.29 -15.95 0.41
N MET A 72 9.98 -14.95 -0.15
CA MET A 72 9.52 -14.20 -1.33
C MET A 72 9.24 -15.12 -2.53
N GLY A 73 10.09 -16.13 -2.77
CA GLY A 73 9.92 -17.09 -3.87
C GLY A 73 8.63 -17.91 -3.77
N VAL A 74 8.39 -18.53 -2.60
CA VAL A 74 7.17 -19.29 -2.30
C VAL A 74 5.93 -18.39 -2.37
N CYS A 75 6.08 -17.13 -1.98
CA CYS A 75 5.03 -16.14 -2.08
C CYS A 75 4.65 -15.79 -3.52
N CYS A 76 5.64 -15.60 -4.40
CA CYS A 76 5.40 -15.38 -5.83
C CYS A 76 4.70 -16.59 -6.47
N GLU A 77 5.09 -17.81 -6.10
CA GLU A 77 4.42 -19.04 -6.54
C GLU A 77 2.96 -19.09 -6.08
N LEU A 78 2.71 -18.80 -4.80
CA LEU A 78 1.36 -18.72 -4.24
C LEU A 78 0.50 -17.69 -4.98
N MET A 79 1.05 -16.52 -5.27
CA MET A 79 0.36 -15.47 -6.02
C MET A 79 0.04 -15.91 -7.45
N ALA A 80 0.97 -16.62 -8.12
CA ALA A 80 0.76 -17.14 -9.46
C ALA A 80 -0.40 -18.14 -9.52
N VAL A 81 -0.45 -19.02 -8.53
CA VAL A 81 -1.51 -20.03 -8.38
C VAL A 81 -2.89 -19.38 -8.19
N THR A 82 -2.99 -18.17 -7.62
CA THR A 82 -4.31 -17.52 -7.43
C THR A 82 -5.02 -17.12 -8.72
N GLY A 83 -4.30 -16.94 -9.84
CA GLY A 83 -4.86 -16.48 -11.11
C GLY A 83 -5.54 -15.10 -11.06
N HIS A 84 -5.33 -14.32 -10.00
CA HIS A 84 -5.99 -13.03 -9.82
C HIS A 84 -5.40 -11.99 -10.80
N PRO A 85 -6.20 -11.06 -11.38
CA PRO A 85 -5.70 -10.04 -12.32
C PRO A 85 -4.55 -9.18 -11.75
N ALA A 86 -4.53 -8.99 -10.43
CA ALA A 86 -3.45 -8.29 -9.74
C ALA A 86 -2.10 -9.04 -9.78
N HIS A 87 -2.11 -10.38 -9.93
CA HIS A 87 -0.89 -11.15 -10.15
C HIS A 87 -0.33 -10.88 -11.54
N HIS A 88 -1.19 -10.95 -12.57
CA HIS A 88 -0.79 -10.63 -13.94
C HIS A 88 -0.25 -9.19 -14.03
N TYR A 89 -0.90 -8.24 -13.35
CA TYR A 89 -0.42 -6.86 -13.23
C TYR A 89 1.01 -6.77 -12.66
N LEU A 90 1.31 -7.47 -11.57
CA LEU A 90 2.63 -7.42 -10.95
C LEU A 90 3.71 -8.09 -11.82
N VAL A 91 3.40 -9.22 -12.45
CA VAL A 91 4.36 -9.93 -13.33
C VAL A 91 4.64 -9.13 -14.61
N SER A 92 3.67 -8.36 -15.09
CA SER A 92 3.81 -7.51 -16.27
C SER A 92 4.25 -6.07 -15.95
N LEU A 93 4.58 -5.77 -14.68
CA LEU A 93 5.07 -4.45 -14.29
C LEU A 93 6.41 -4.17 -14.98
N PRO A 94 6.52 -3.11 -15.81
CA PRO A 94 7.79 -2.78 -16.45
C PRO A 94 8.75 -2.12 -15.46
N ASP A 95 10.05 -2.25 -15.73
CA ASP A 95 11.08 -1.47 -15.03
C ASP A 95 10.85 0.03 -15.29
N ALA A 96 11.05 0.88 -14.27
CA ALA A 96 10.82 2.31 -14.41
C ALA A 96 11.78 2.96 -15.43
N GLU A 97 11.22 3.54 -16.50
CA GLU A 97 11.94 4.42 -17.40
C GLU A 97 12.13 5.83 -16.80
N PRO A 98 13.03 6.67 -17.33
CA PRO A 98 13.13 8.07 -16.91
C PRO A 98 11.78 8.79 -16.97
N GLY A 99 11.32 9.30 -15.82
CA GLY A 99 9.99 9.94 -15.69
C GLY A 99 8.84 8.99 -15.38
N GLY A 100 9.04 7.68 -15.52
CA GLY A 100 8.12 6.63 -15.05
C GLY A 100 6.80 6.51 -15.81
N GLN A 101 6.70 7.06 -17.03
CA GLN A 101 5.43 7.10 -17.76
C GLN A 101 4.90 5.69 -18.06
N ASN A 102 5.78 4.76 -18.43
CA ASN A 102 5.46 3.36 -18.66
C ASN A 102 4.80 2.70 -17.42
N VAL A 103 5.34 2.95 -16.21
CA VAL A 103 4.76 2.47 -14.96
C VAL A 103 3.42 3.15 -14.66
N ARG A 104 3.30 4.46 -14.92
CA ARG A 104 2.04 5.20 -14.71
C ARG A 104 0.91 4.72 -15.63
N ASP A 105 1.23 4.45 -16.89
CA ASP A 105 0.30 3.94 -17.88
C ASP A 105 -0.18 2.54 -17.47
N HIS A 106 0.76 1.68 -17.04
CA HIS A 106 0.46 0.36 -16.52
C HIS A 106 -0.45 0.40 -15.27
N ALA A 107 -0.12 1.27 -14.32
CA ALA A 107 -0.93 1.48 -13.11
C ALA A 107 -2.33 2.01 -13.44
N SER A 108 -2.43 2.96 -14.37
CA SER A 108 -3.71 3.53 -14.84
C SER A 108 -4.59 2.46 -15.49
N HIS A 109 -4.02 1.66 -16.38
CA HIS A 109 -4.73 0.56 -17.03
C HIS A 109 -5.25 -0.46 -16.00
N PHE A 110 -4.44 -0.83 -15.02
CA PHE A 110 -4.87 -1.73 -13.95
C PHE A 110 -6.01 -1.15 -13.11
N MET A 111 -5.99 0.16 -12.83
CA MET A 111 -7.08 0.82 -12.12
C MET A 111 -8.39 0.81 -12.91
N GLU A 112 -8.33 0.89 -14.24
CA GLU A 112 -9.49 0.78 -15.13
C GLU A 112 -10.08 -0.64 -15.13
N LEU A 113 -9.24 -1.67 -15.13
CA LEU A 113 -9.69 -3.06 -14.96
C LEU A 113 -10.43 -3.26 -13.62
N MET A 114 -10.02 -2.50 -12.60
CA MET A 114 -10.62 -2.55 -11.27
C MET A 114 -11.77 -1.54 -11.08
N HIS A 115 -12.29 -0.91 -12.15
CA HIS A 115 -13.29 0.16 -12.03
C HIS A 115 -14.53 -0.24 -11.22
N SER A 116 -14.98 -1.50 -11.34
CA SER A 116 -16.15 -2.06 -10.65
C SER A 116 -15.99 -2.25 -9.14
N LYS A 117 -14.76 -2.19 -8.62
CA LYS A 117 -14.49 -2.29 -7.18
C LYS A 117 -14.73 -0.97 -6.47
N ASP A 118 -15.19 -1.06 -5.23
CA ASP A 118 -15.31 0.10 -4.35
C ASP A 118 -13.91 0.67 -4.00
N ARG A 119 -13.90 1.91 -3.52
CA ARG A 119 -12.66 2.64 -3.22
C ARG A 119 -11.84 1.99 -2.10
N GLU A 120 -12.50 1.40 -1.10
CA GLU A 120 -11.82 0.76 0.04
C GLU A 120 -11.04 -0.47 -0.44
N SER A 121 -11.68 -1.29 -1.27
CA SER A 121 -11.05 -2.45 -1.93
C SER A 121 -9.87 -2.05 -2.82
N LYS A 122 -10.03 -0.99 -3.64
CA LYS A 122 -8.93 -0.45 -4.46
C LYS A 122 -7.77 0.03 -3.60
N ARG A 123 -8.06 0.75 -2.51
CA ARG A 123 -7.05 1.24 -1.58
C ARG A 123 -6.29 0.10 -0.92
N GLY A 124 -6.99 -0.92 -0.41
CA GLY A 124 -6.35 -2.06 0.24
C GLY A 124 -5.43 -2.84 -0.71
N LEU A 125 -5.82 -3.00 -1.97
CA LEU A 125 -4.98 -3.65 -2.97
C LEU A 125 -3.75 -2.82 -3.35
N LEU A 126 -3.94 -1.55 -3.68
CA LEU A 126 -2.85 -0.66 -4.06
C LEU A 126 -1.87 -0.46 -2.90
N ASP A 127 -2.36 -0.35 -1.68
CA ASP A 127 -1.53 -0.31 -0.47
C ASP A 127 -0.64 -1.55 -0.35
N ALA A 128 -1.19 -2.75 -0.55
CA ALA A 128 -0.40 -3.98 -0.50
C ALA A 128 0.61 -4.11 -1.66
N VAL A 129 0.24 -3.65 -2.86
CA VAL A 129 1.14 -3.63 -4.03
C VAL A 129 2.31 -2.68 -3.81
N ILE A 130 2.04 -1.45 -3.36
CA ILE A 130 3.07 -0.43 -3.13
C ILE A 130 3.99 -0.88 -1.99
N ASP A 131 3.44 -1.45 -0.91
CA ASP A 131 4.22 -2.03 0.19
C ASP A 131 5.18 -3.12 -0.29
N PHE A 132 4.68 -4.02 -1.11
CA PHE A 132 5.43 -5.14 -1.66
C PHE A 132 6.58 -4.65 -2.53
N LEU A 133 6.32 -3.72 -3.45
CA LEU A 133 7.35 -3.16 -4.34
C LEU A 133 8.40 -2.41 -3.53
N HIS A 134 7.98 -1.59 -2.57
CA HIS A 134 8.89 -0.86 -1.68
C HIS A 134 9.86 -1.81 -0.97
N LYS A 135 9.34 -2.87 -0.34
CA LYS A 135 10.15 -3.82 0.43
C LYS A 135 10.96 -4.76 -0.44
N SER A 136 10.55 -4.97 -1.69
CA SER A 136 11.31 -5.69 -2.72
C SER A 136 12.44 -4.84 -3.32
N GLY A 137 12.51 -3.55 -3.01
CA GLY A 137 13.54 -2.63 -3.51
C GLY A 137 13.16 -1.86 -4.77
N LEU A 138 11.99 -2.12 -5.36
CA LEU A 138 11.42 -1.43 -6.53
C LEU A 138 10.74 -0.11 -6.08
N LYS A 139 11.55 0.78 -5.50
CA LYS A 139 11.08 2.01 -4.85
C LYS A 139 10.56 3.05 -5.84
N GLU A 140 11.15 3.12 -7.03
CA GLU A 140 10.71 4.08 -8.05
C GLU A 140 9.33 3.70 -8.59
N GLU A 141 9.15 2.43 -8.94
CA GLU A 141 7.89 1.86 -9.41
C GLU A 141 6.78 2.04 -8.35
N ALA A 142 7.07 1.70 -7.10
CA ALA A 142 6.16 1.90 -5.97
C ALA A 142 5.71 3.38 -5.90
N GLY A 143 6.66 4.30 -6.11
CA GLY A 143 6.43 5.72 -6.14
C GLY A 143 5.51 6.20 -7.26
N PHE A 144 5.74 5.75 -8.50
CA PHE A 144 4.90 6.11 -9.64
C PHE A 144 3.47 5.57 -9.48
N ILE A 145 3.32 4.34 -8.99
CA ILE A 145 2.01 3.75 -8.70
C ILE A 145 1.28 4.55 -7.61
N TRP A 146 2.00 4.98 -6.57
CA TRP A 146 1.42 5.81 -5.52
C TRP A 146 0.92 7.17 -6.04
N GLU A 147 1.69 7.82 -6.92
CA GLU A 147 1.29 9.10 -7.52
C GLU A 147 0.02 8.94 -8.36
N VAL A 148 -0.08 7.91 -9.20
CA VAL A 148 -1.31 7.59 -9.94
C VAL A 148 -2.49 7.35 -8.99
N ALA A 149 -2.28 6.58 -7.91
CA ALA A 149 -3.32 6.33 -6.92
C ALA A 149 -3.79 7.61 -6.20
N ALA A 150 -2.87 8.53 -5.90
CA ALA A 150 -3.17 9.82 -5.31
C ALA A 150 -3.98 10.71 -6.28
N GLU A 151 -3.56 10.80 -7.55
CA GLU A 151 -4.25 11.56 -8.61
C GLU A 151 -5.67 11.03 -8.87
N ARG A 152 -5.86 9.71 -8.79
CA ARG A 152 -7.16 9.05 -8.94
C ARG A 152 -7.98 9.03 -7.64
N ASN A 153 -7.59 9.79 -6.62
CA ASN A 153 -8.31 9.97 -5.36
C ASN A 153 -8.55 8.67 -4.57
N VAL A 154 -7.62 7.70 -4.66
CA VAL A 154 -7.64 6.48 -3.85
C VAL A 154 -7.36 6.80 -2.39
N TYR A 155 -6.52 7.80 -2.14
CA TYR A 155 -6.14 8.31 -0.81
C TYR A 155 -6.60 9.76 -0.61
N PRO A 156 -7.91 10.03 -0.47
CA PRO A 156 -8.45 11.40 -0.44
C PRO A 156 -7.90 12.27 0.71
N GLU A 157 -7.49 11.63 1.80
CA GLU A 157 -7.08 12.30 3.03
C GLU A 157 -5.56 12.37 3.17
N SER A 158 -4.78 11.85 2.22
CA SER A 158 -3.32 11.68 2.35
C SER A 158 -2.55 13.00 2.35
N LEU A 159 -3.01 14.00 1.61
CA LEU A 159 -2.38 15.31 1.55
C LEU A 159 -3.47 16.38 1.51
N ARG A 160 -3.47 17.30 2.47
CA ARG A 160 -4.42 18.42 2.51
C ARG A 160 -3.77 19.72 2.94
N GLU A 161 -4.17 20.81 2.30
CA GLU A 161 -3.90 22.16 2.79
C GLU A 161 -5.02 22.55 3.77
N LYS A 162 -4.70 22.76 5.05
CA LYS A 162 -5.70 23.15 6.08
C LYS A 162 -5.96 24.65 6.07
N SER A 163 -4.93 25.43 5.79
CA SER A 163 -4.97 26.89 5.63
C SER A 163 -3.72 27.33 4.85
N SER A 164 -3.63 28.61 4.48
CA SER A 164 -2.52 29.12 3.65
C SER A 164 -1.15 28.66 4.16
N SER A 165 -0.46 27.85 3.36
CA SER A 165 0.86 27.31 3.67
C SER A 165 0.93 26.37 4.90
N TYR A 166 -0.21 25.85 5.39
CA TYR A 166 -0.27 24.80 6.40
C TYR A 166 -0.80 23.49 5.81
N TRP A 167 0.05 22.48 5.79
CA TRP A 167 -0.19 21.20 5.16
C TRP A 167 -0.29 20.05 6.17
N LEU A 168 -1.10 19.06 5.84
CA LEU A 168 -1.28 17.82 6.55
C LEU A 168 -0.99 16.65 5.63
N ILE A 169 -0.01 15.82 6.00
CA ILE A 169 0.32 14.56 5.35
C ILE A 169 -0.21 13.44 6.25
N ASN A 170 -1.15 12.65 5.75
CA ASN A 170 -1.83 11.63 6.54
C ASN A 170 -1.48 10.21 6.07
N LEU A 171 -0.69 9.51 6.88
CA LEU A 171 -0.14 8.19 6.59
C LEU A 171 -0.78 7.07 7.43
N HIS A 172 -1.68 7.40 8.37
CA HIS A 172 -2.17 6.45 9.38
C HIS A 172 -2.97 5.24 8.85
N VAL A 173 -3.47 5.32 7.62
CA VAL A 173 -4.25 4.26 6.93
C VAL A 173 -3.43 3.51 5.88
N MET A 174 -2.13 3.77 5.81
CA MET A 174 -1.22 3.12 4.89
C MET A 174 -0.42 2.02 5.58
N SER A 175 0.04 1.05 4.81
CA SER A 175 1.12 0.16 5.23
C SER A 175 2.43 0.92 5.44
N GLU A 176 3.44 0.24 5.99
CA GLU A 176 4.75 0.83 6.25
C GLU A 176 5.45 1.34 4.97
N GLY A 177 5.61 0.48 3.96
CA GLY A 177 6.27 0.82 2.71
C GLY A 177 5.47 1.85 1.89
N THR A 178 4.14 1.77 1.92
CA THR A 178 3.28 2.78 1.29
C THR A 178 3.42 4.13 1.98
N ALA A 179 3.46 4.17 3.31
CA ALA A 179 3.62 5.43 4.05
C ALA A 179 4.97 6.10 3.78
N VAL A 180 6.07 5.33 3.74
CA VAL A 180 7.40 5.84 3.40
C VAL A 180 7.43 6.36 1.96
N THR A 181 6.87 5.59 1.01
CA THR A 181 6.78 5.98 -0.40
C THR A 181 5.97 7.27 -0.58
N ALA A 182 4.80 7.35 0.06
CA ALA A 182 3.92 8.50 0.06
C ALA A 182 4.63 9.75 0.59
N LEU A 183 5.34 9.61 1.72
CA LEU A 183 6.06 10.71 2.33
C LEU A 183 7.20 11.20 1.43
N SER A 184 8.03 10.30 0.90
CA SER A 184 9.12 10.66 -0.02
C SER A 184 8.61 11.43 -1.23
N ARG A 185 7.58 10.90 -1.93
CA ARG A 185 6.98 11.55 -3.11
C ARG A 185 6.35 12.90 -2.76
N THR A 186 5.70 13.01 -1.62
CA THR A 186 5.09 14.26 -1.16
C THR A 186 6.14 15.33 -0.82
N LEU A 187 7.24 14.97 -0.16
CA LEU A 187 8.33 15.91 0.15
C LEU A 187 9.05 16.37 -1.13
N ALA A 188 9.30 15.47 -2.07
CA ALA A 188 9.83 15.82 -3.40
C ALA A 188 8.88 16.72 -4.18
N TRP A 189 7.57 16.50 -4.07
CA TRP A 189 6.56 17.39 -4.66
C TRP A 189 6.57 18.79 -4.03
N PHE A 190 6.73 18.91 -2.70
CA PHE A 190 6.91 20.23 -2.06
C PHE A 190 8.14 20.95 -2.61
N GLN A 191 9.25 20.25 -2.78
CA GLN A 191 10.48 20.83 -3.32
C GLN A 191 10.27 21.37 -4.75
N ARG A 192 9.62 20.60 -5.64
CA ARG A 192 9.27 21.03 -7.00
C ARG A 192 8.35 22.27 -6.98
N ARG A 193 7.30 22.25 -6.15
CA ARG A 193 6.41 23.41 -5.98
C ARG A 193 7.12 24.67 -5.52
N ILE A 194 8.10 24.55 -4.61
CA ILE A 194 8.88 25.68 -4.14
C ILE A 194 9.74 26.25 -5.29
N LEU A 195 10.36 25.38 -6.09
CA LEU A 195 11.13 25.78 -7.28
C LEU A 195 10.28 26.53 -8.31
N GLU A 196 9.05 26.06 -8.55
CA GLU A 196 8.16 26.62 -9.58
C GLU A 196 7.44 27.90 -9.13
N SER A 197 6.94 27.93 -7.89
CA SER A 197 6.04 28.99 -7.40
C SER A 197 6.66 29.93 -6.37
N GLY A 198 7.84 29.60 -5.82
CA GLY A 198 8.46 30.30 -4.69
C GLY A 198 7.67 30.21 -3.37
N THR A 199 6.52 29.52 -3.34
CA THR A 199 5.64 29.48 -2.18
C THR A 199 6.10 28.39 -1.21
N MET A 200 6.61 28.79 -0.05
CA MET A 200 7.05 27.84 0.97
C MET A 200 5.92 27.44 1.95
N PRO A 201 5.90 26.17 2.39
CA PRO A 201 5.02 25.75 3.48
C PRO A 201 5.51 26.37 4.80
N ARG A 202 4.62 27.02 5.54
CA ARG A 202 4.89 27.55 6.89
C ARG A 202 4.88 26.44 7.93
N ARG A 203 4.04 25.41 7.73
CA ARG A 203 3.90 24.25 8.60
C ARG A 203 3.50 23.01 7.80
N ILE A 204 4.10 21.88 8.14
CA ILE A 204 3.72 20.55 7.65
C ILE A 204 3.56 19.64 8.87
N ASP A 205 2.39 19.03 9.00
CA ASP A 205 2.12 18.00 10.00
C ASP A 205 2.04 16.64 9.31
N ILE A 206 2.79 15.65 9.81
CA ILE A 206 2.80 14.28 9.32
C ILE A 206 2.15 13.38 10.36
N ILE A 207 0.98 12.83 10.04
CA ILE A 207 0.24 11.91 10.90
C ILE A 207 0.60 10.47 10.52
N THR A 208 1.28 9.76 11.42
CA THR A 208 1.60 8.33 11.28
C THR A 208 0.63 7.42 12.06
N GLY A 209 -0.23 8.02 12.88
CA GLY A 209 -1.10 7.30 13.81
C GLY A 209 -0.33 6.72 15.01
N TRP A 210 -1.08 6.11 15.92
CA TRP A 210 -0.60 5.69 17.25
C TRP A 210 -0.33 4.18 17.38
N GLY A 211 -0.41 3.43 16.28
CA GLY A 211 -0.17 1.99 16.25
C GLY A 211 -1.36 1.14 16.68
N ARG A 212 -2.53 1.26 16.01
CA ARG A 212 -3.72 0.40 16.29
C ARG A 212 -3.43 -1.11 16.23
N ARG A 213 -2.38 -1.53 15.51
CA ARG A 213 -1.93 -2.93 15.41
C ARG A 213 -0.76 -3.28 16.34
N SER A 214 -0.23 -2.30 17.09
CA SER A 214 0.82 -2.53 18.07
C SER A 214 0.23 -2.73 19.46
N ARG A 215 0.75 -3.72 20.20
CA ARG A 215 0.39 -3.97 21.60
C ARG A 215 0.99 -2.92 22.56
N VAL A 216 1.85 -2.04 22.05
CA VAL A 216 2.50 -0.98 22.82
C VAL A 216 2.15 0.37 22.18
N THR A 217 1.57 1.28 22.97
CA THR A 217 1.25 2.63 22.55
C THR A 217 2.52 3.37 22.09
N GLY A 218 2.51 3.90 20.88
CA GLY A 218 3.63 4.65 20.31
C GLY A 218 4.67 3.85 19.50
N SER A 219 4.56 2.51 19.40
CA SER A 219 5.41 1.69 18.52
C SER A 219 4.70 1.32 17.23
N SER A 220 4.36 2.34 16.45
CA SER A 220 3.89 2.14 15.07
C SER A 220 5.11 1.91 14.15
N LEU A 221 5.17 0.79 13.42
CA LEU A 221 6.20 0.56 12.39
C LEU A 221 6.25 1.74 11.41
N VAL A 222 5.08 2.21 10.96
CA VAL A 222 4.95 3.42 10.12
C VAL A 222 5.64 4.62 10.75
N ARG A 223 5.47 4.85 12.05
CA ARG A 223 6.11 5.97 12.75
C ARG A 223 7.64 5.82 12.75
N GLN A 224 8.14 4.62 13.05
CA GLN A 224 9.57 4.33 13.09
C GLN A 224 10.21 4.57 11.71
N SER A 225 9.66 3.98 10.65
CA SER A 225 10.20 4.10 9.30
C SER A 225 10.09 5.54 8.75
N VAL A 226 9.03 6.27 9.11
CA VAL A 226 8.91 7.71 8.83
C VAL A 226 9.98 8.51 9.58
N GLN A 227 10.20 8.24 10.87
CA GLN A 227 11.23 8.91 11.65
C GLN A 227 12.63 8.67 11.08
N GLU A 228 12.92 7.42 10.68
CA GLU A 228 14.17 7.04 10.04
C GLU A 228 14.38 7.76 8.71
N LEU A 229 13.35 7.84 7.87
CA LEU A 229 13.39 8.59 6.62
C LEU A 229 13.71 10.07 6.89
N LEU A 230 12.96 10.71 7.79
CA LEU A 230 13.14 12.12 8.13
C LEU A 230 14.54 12.39 8.70
N HIS A 231 15.08 11.48 9.52
CA HIS A 231 16.43 11.58 10.07
C HIS A 231 17.52 11.35 9.02
N MET A 232 17.36 10.32 8.18
CA MET A 232 18.28 10.00 7.07
C MET A 232 18.45 11.20 6.14
N PHE A 233 17.33 11.86 5.82
CA PHE A 233 17.33 13.09 5.03
C PHE A 233 17.42 14.35 5.90
N ARG A 234 17.71 14.28 7.20
CA ARG A 234 17.91 15.45 8.08
C ARG A 234 16.81 16.53 7.94
N PHE A 235 15.56 16.11 7.72
CA PHE A 235 14.45 17.05 7.74
C PHE A 235 14.18 17.49 9.19
N PRO A 236 13.92 18.79 9.43
CA PRO A 236 13.78 19.35 10.76
C PRO A 236 12.36 19.16 11.33
N PHE A 237 11.85 17.93 11.28
CA PHE A 237 10.60 17.57 11.93
C PHE A 237 10.86 17.10 13.35
N PHE A 238 10.00 17.51 14.27
CA PHE A 238 10.01 17.07 15.66
C PHE A 238 8.68 16.42 16.03
N THR A 239 8.68 15.59 17.07
CA THR A 239 7.42 15.00 17.55
C THR A 239 6.63 16.03 18.34
N GLU A 240 5.33 16.13 18.10
CA GLU A 240 4.47 17.07 18.81
C GLU A 240 4.25 16.64 20.27
N ASN A 241 4.39 17.58 21.21
CA ASN A 241 4.18 17.31 22.63
C ASN A 241 2.76 16.81 22.87
N GLY A 242 2.63 15.61 23.47
CA GLY A 242 1.33 15.00 23.73
C GLY A 242 0.70 14.30 22.51
N ASN A 243 1.33 14.33 21.33
CA ASN A 243 0.90 13.59 20.15
C ASN A 243 2.04 12.78 19.52
N SER A 244 2.33 11.61 20.09
CA SER A 244 3.37 10.71 19.56
C SER A 244 2.99 10.08 18.21
N GLY A 245 1.82 10.35 17.65
CA GLY A 245 1.45 9.97 16.29
C GLY A 245 1.71 11.05 15.24
N CYS A 246 2.31 12.18 15.62
CA CYS A 246 2.47 13.36 14.76
C CYS A 246 3.91 13.90 14.75
N PHE A 247 4.42 14.17 13.55
CA PHE A 247 5.64 14.95 13.35
C PHE A 247 5.30 16.32 12.79
N VAL A 248 5.94 17.36 13.30
CA VAL A 248 5.69 18.75 12.92
C VAL A 248 6.98 19.36 12.39
N GLY A 249 6.90 19.95 11.22
CA GLY A 249 7.94 20.79 10.63
C GLY A 249 7.36 22.18 10.42
N CYS A 250 8.05 23.23 10.88
CA CYS A 250 7.56 24.60 10.73
C CYS A 250 8.67 25.64 10.74
N GLY A 251 8.35 26.82 10.20
CA GLY A 251 9.18 28.00 10.26
C GLY A 251 10.50 27.88 9.49
N GLU A 252 11.47 28.69 9.92
CA GLU A 252 12.75 28.87 9.23
C GLU A 252 13.58 27.58 9.05
N PRO A 253 13.66 26.64 10.02
CA PRO A 253 14.37 25.39 9.82
C PRO A 253 13.83 24.59 8.63
N LEU A 254 12.50 24.48 8.52
CA LEU A 254 11.84 23.77 7.42
C LEU A 254 12.16 24.42 6.08
N ASN A 255 12.03 25.74 5.99
CA ASN A 255 12.33 26.50 4.78
C ASN A 255 13.79 26.32 4.35
N ARG A 256 14.73 26.48 5.28
CA ARG A 256 16.16 26.31 5.02
C ARG A 256 16.46 24.91 4.50
N CYS A 257 15.83 23.88 5.05
CA CYS A 257 16.00 22.49 4.60
C CYS A 257 15.60 22.29 3.14
N TYR A 258 14.53 22.93 2.67
CA TYR A 258 14.14 22.88 1.24
C TYR A 258 15.09 23.69 0.37
N LEU A 259 15.49 24.89 0.80
CA LEU A 259 16.38 25.77 0.03
C LEU A 259 17.78 25.18 -0.17
N THR A 260 18.38 24.57 0.87
CA THR A 260 19.71 23.95 0.77
C THR A 260 19.72 22.68 -0.08
N ARG A 261 18.55 22.09 -0.34
CA ARG A 261 18.38 20.89 -1.16
C ARG A 261 18.04 21.18 -2.61
N MET A 262 17.71 22.42 -2.97
CA MET A 262 17.56 22.83 -4.37
C MET A 262 18.86 22.69 -5.19
N SER A 263 20.01 22.51 -4.54
CA SER A 263 21.31 22.27 -5.18
C SER A 263 21.74 20.80 -5.23
N SER A 264 21.03 19.87 -4.57
CA SER A 264 21.42 18.45 -4.47
C SER A 264 20.25 17.56 -4.90
N ALA A 265 20.37 16.93 -6.06
CA ALA A 265 19.32 16.18 -6.75
C ALA A 265 18.92 14.82 -6.14
N CYS A 266 18.91 14.66 -4.81
CA CYS A 266 18.58 13.40 -4.15
C CYS A 266 17.47 13.57 -3.11
N ILE A 267 16.23 13.25 -3.50
CA ILE A 267 15.18 12.70 -2.63
C ILE A 267 14.66 11.45 -3.33
#